data_AF-A0A3N0EL80-F1
#
_entry.id   AF-A0A3N0EL80-F1
#
_cell.length_a   1.000
_cell.length_b   1.000
_cell.length_c   1.000
_cell.angle_alpha   90.00
_cell.angle_beta   90.00
_cell.angle_gamma   90.00
#
_symmetry.space_group_name_H-M   'P 1'
#
loop_
_entity.id
_entity.type
_entity.pdbx_description
1 polymer ?
#
loop_
_entity_poly.entity_id
_entity_poly.type
_entity_poly.pdbx_seq_one_letter_code
_entity_poly.pdbx_strand_id
1 'polypeptide(L)'
;MTEAIFGLIGVLVGSAISWFQTYWTNMQATKRNAKYLAIRVVCILDKFVEDCADVIGDDGLSFGQRTPEGYLEPQVKIPGAPIFPEDVDWKSIEHELMYKILSLPSDIEGADRIIKSAESIADPPDFEDLFNERKFWYSQWGVAAYKLSEELSIKYGIKKKSYNDWNPVEKLKMELDAVTKRRQKRIQKHIHFVKQIGLK
;
A
#
# COMPACT_ATOMS: atom_id res chain seq x y z
N MET A 1 62.79 -26.37 -2.42
CA MET A 1 61.48 -26.66 -1.77
C MET A 1 60.81 -25.41 -1.21
N THR A 2 61.56 -24.47 -0.63
CA THR A 2 61.06 -23.18 -0.12
C THR A 2 60.39 -22.30 -1.18
N GLU A 3 60.97 -22.19 -2.38
CA GLU A 3 60.41 -21.35 -3.46
C GLU A 3 59.02 -21.79 -3.94
N ALA A 4 58.79 -23.11 -4.04
CA ALA A 4 57.48 -23.67 -4.40
C ALA A 4 56.42 -23.40 -3.32
N ILE A 5 56.82 -23.40 -2.04
CA ILE A 5 55.94 -23.07 -0.91
C ILE A 5 55.54 -21.58 -0.96
N PHE A 6 56.49 -20.67 -1.24
CA PHE A 6 56.18 -19.25 -1.39
C PHE A 6 55.25 -18.96 -2.58
N GLY A 7 55.43 -19.67 -3.71
CA GLY A 7 54.52 -19.58 -4.85
C GLY A 7 53.09 -20.07 -4.51
N LEU A 8 52.97 -21.21 -3.82
CA LEU A 8 51.67 -21.75 -3.39
C LEU A 8 50.96 -20.82 -2.40
N ILE A 9 51.69 -20.27 -1.43
CA ILE A 9 51.15 -19.31 -0.46
C ILE A 9 50.66 -18.04 -1.18
N GLY A 10 51.42 -17.53 -2.16
CA GLY A 10 51.01 -16.38 -2.96
C GLY A 10 49.68 -16.61 -3.68
N VAL A 11 49.47 -17.79 -4.28
CA VAL A 11 48.21 -18.15 -4.95
C VAL A 11 47.04 -18.25 -3.96
N LEU A 12 47.25 -18.87 -2.80
CA LEU A 12 46.22 -19.00 -1.77
C LEU A 12 45.79 -17.63 -1.21
N VAL A 13 46.76 -16.76 -0.91
CA VAL A 13 46.50 -15.40 -0.42
C VAL A 13 45.79 -14.56 -1.48
N GLY A 14 46.25 -14.61 -2.74
CA GLY A 14 45.60 -13.90 -3.85
C GLY A 14 44.14 -14.35 -4.06
N SER A 15 43.89 -15.66 -3.98
CA SER A 15 42.54 -16.23 -4.12
C SER A 15 41.63 -15.82 -2.96
N ALA A 16 42.14 -15.80 -1.73
CA ALA A 16 41.39 -15.38 -0.55
C ALA A 16 41.02 -13.89 -0.60
N ILE A 17 41.94 -13.02 -1.04
CA ILE A 17 41.67 -11.59 -1.22
C ILE A 17 40.60 -11.37 -2.30
N SER A 18 40.70 -12.08 -3.43
CA SER A 18 39.71 -11.99 -4.51
C SER A 18 38.32 -12.41 -4.04
N TRP A 19 38.22 -13.52 -3.31
CA TRP A 19 36.94 -13.98 -2.73
C TRP A 19 36.37 -12.97 -1.73
N PHE A 20 37.20 -12.42 -0.84
CA PHE A 20 36.79 -11.41 0.12
C PHE A 20 36.31 -10.13 -0.56
N GLN A 21 37.04 -9.63 -1.56
CA GLN A 21 36.66 -8.46 -2.34
C GLN A 21 35.35 -8.70 -3.08
N THR A 22 35.17 -9.88 -3.68
CA THR A 22 33.94 -10.27 -4.39
C THR A 22 32.75 -10.30 -3.43
N TYR A 23 32.92 -10.90 -2.25
CA TYR A 23 31.88 -10.94 -1.22
C TYR A 23 31.49 -9.53 -0.77
N TRP A 24 32.47 -8.67 -0.49
CA TRP A 24 32.21 -7.31 -0.02
C TRP A 24 31.56 -6.43 -1.10
N THR A 25 32.06 -6.47 -2.33
CA THR A 25 31.50 -5.71 -3.45
C THR A 25 30.06 -6.14 -3.76
N ASN A 26 29.79 -7.44 -3.77
CA ASN A 26 28.42 -7.95 -3.91
C ASN A 26 27.52 -7.45 -2.80
N MET A 27 27.94 -7.53 -1.54
CA MET A 27 27.15 -7.05 -0.40
C MET A 27 26.87 -5.53 -0.49
N GLN A 28 27.83 -4.74 -0.96
CA GLN A 28 27.63 -3.30 -1.13
C GLN A 28 26.72 -2.98 -2.31
N ALA A 29 26.83 -3.72 -3.42
CA ALA A 29 25.92 -3.61 -4.56
C ALA A 29 24.48 -3.94 -4.14
N THR A 30 24.26 -5.07 -3.44
CA THR A 30 22.93 -5.44 -2.92
C THR A 30 22.34 -4.36 -2.03
N LYS A 31 23.13 -3.77 -1.10
CA LYS A 31 22.64 -2.67 -0.24
C LYS A 31 22.23 -1.44 -1.03
N ARG A 32 22.99 -1.07 -2.08
CA ARG A 32 22.66 0.07 -2.95
C ARG A 32 21.39 -0.21 -3.76
N ASN A 33 21.28 -1.39 -4.35
CA ASN A 33 20.10 -1.83 -5.09
C ASN A 33 18.85 -1.84 -4.20
N ALA A 34 18.96 -2.38 -2.99
CA ALA A 34 17.86 -2.45 -2.03
C ALA A 34 17.37 -1.06 -1.63
N LYS A 35 18.30 -0.13 -1.36
CA LYS A 35 17.94 1.25 -1.01
C LYS A 35 17.29 1.98 -2.19
N TYR A 36 17.82 1.81 -3.41
CA TYR A 36 17.24 2.41 -4.62
C TYR A 36 15.81 1.89 -4.87
N LEU A 37 15.61 0.56 -4.80
CA LEU A 37 14.31 -0.07 -4.88
C LEU A 37 13.36 0.49 -3.82
N ALA A 38 13.79 0.51 -2.56
CA ALA A 38 12.96 0.97 -1.46
C ALA A 38 12.54 2.43 -1.62
N ILE A 39 13.42 3.33 -2.10
CA ILE A 39 13.06 4.72 -2.39
C ILE A 39 11.99 4.80 -3.47
N ARG A 40 12.15 4.07 -4.59
CA ARG A 40 11.16 4.03 -5.69
C ARG A 40 9.80 3.59 -5.18
N VAL A 41 9.76 2.49 -4.41
CA VAL A 41 8.52 1.92 -3.87
C VAL A 41 7.89 2.86 -2.83
N VAL A 42 8.67 3.44 -1.92
CA VAL A 42 8.16 4.42 -0.94
C VAL A 42 7.46 5.59 -1.62
N CYS A 43 8.06 6.17 -2.68
CA CYS A 43 7.42 7.28 -3.39
C CYS A 43 6.08 6.88 -4.03
N ILE A 44 5.98 5.67 -4.58
CA ILE A 44 4.74 5.15 -5.18
C ILE A 44 3.67 4.93 -4.10
N LEU A 45 4.06 4.31 -2.98
CA LEU A 45 3.15 4.06 -1.86
C LEU A 45 2.67 5.36 -1.21
N ASP A 46 3.55 6.34 -1.00
CA ASP A 46 3.19 7.64 -0.43
C ASP A 46 2.20 8.38 -1.33
N LYS A 47 2.39 8.34 -2.66
CA LYS A 47 1.41 8.91 -3.60
C LYS A 47 0.06 8.21 -3.50
N PHE A 48 0.06 6.88 -3.44
CA PHE A 48 -1.16 6.09 -3.29
C PHE A 48 -1.89 6.39 -1.96
N VAL A 49 -1.14 6.67 -0.88
CA VAL A 49 -1.70 7.10 0.42
C VAL A 49 -2.45 8.42 0.27
N GLU A 50 -1.87 9.40 -0.44
CA GLU A 50 -2.52 10.68 -0.71
C GLU A 50 -3.78 10.52 -1.54
N ASP A 51 -3.72 9.71 -2.60
CA ASP A 51 -4.89 9.47 -3.45
C ASP A 51 -6.02 8.75 -2.70
N CYS A 52 -5.68 7.81 -1.81
CA CYS A 52 -6.66 7.20 -0.91
C CYS A 52 -7.32 8.26 -0.01
N ALA A 53 -6.54 9.24 0.48
CA ALA A 53 -7.04 10.30 1.35
C ALA A 53 -7.99 11.28 0.63
N ASP A 54 -7.78 11.47 -0.67
CA ASP A 54 -8.67 12.22 -1.55
C ASP A 54 -9.99 11.46 -1.75
N VAL A 55 -9.93 10.16 -2.06
CA VAL A 55 -11.15 9.34 -2.25
C VAL A 55 -12.04 9.33 -1.02
N ILE A 56 -11.47 9.21 0.19
CA ILE A 56 -12.28 9.22 1.40
C ILE A 56 -12.86 10.61 1.73
N GLY A 57 -12.27 11.66 1.16
CA GLY A 57 -12.75 13.04 1.28
C GLY A 57 -13.89 13.38 0.32
N ASP A 58 -14.17 12.51 -0.65
CA ASP A 58 -15.24 12.67 -1.64
C ASP A 58 -16.62 12.65 -0.94
N ASP A 59 -17.31 13.77 -1.00
CA ASP A 59 -18.67 13.96 -0.48
C ASP A 59 -19.74 13.83 -1.56
N GLY A 60 -19.33 13.58 -2.81
CA GLY A 60 -20.20 13.42 -3.96
C GLY A 60 -20.79 14.72 -4.52
N LEU A 61 -20.34 15.89 -4.04
CA LEU A 61 -20.84 17.19 -4.47
C LEU A 61 -19.90 17.84 -5.50
N SER A 62 -20.46 18.27 -6.62
CA SER A 62 -19.74 19.09 -7.60
C SER A 62 -19.90 20.55 -7.25
N PHE A 63 -18.80 21.21 -6.83
CA PHE A 63 -18.84 22.60 -6.35
C PHE A 63 -19.86 22.86 -5.23
N GLY A 64 -20.04 21.88 -4.33
CA GLY A 64 -21.02 21.95 -3.24
C GLY A 64 -22.47 21.70 -3.66
N GLN A 65 -22.70 21.26 -4.90
CA GLN A 65 -24.03 21.00 -5.46
C GLN A 65 -24.19 19.53 -5.86
N ARG A 66 -25.43 19.04 -5.76
CA ARG A 66 -25.86 17.75 -6.34
C ARG A 66 -25.98 17.87 -7.86
N THR A 67 -26.10 16.73 -8.53
CA THR A 67 -26.43 16.72 -9.96
C THR A 67 -27.77 17.42 -10.24
N PRO A 68 -28.07 17.81 -11.50
CA PRO A 68 -29.38 18.35 -11.87
C PRO A 68 -30.57 17.45 -11.46
N GLU A 69 -30.35 16.14 -11.40
CA GLU A 69 -31.33 15.13 -10.97
C GLU A 69 -31.44 14.98 -9.44
N GLY A 70 -30.61 15.69 -8.69
CA GLY A 70 -30.59 15.69 -7.22
C GLY A 70 -29.70 14.61 -6.60
N TYR A 71 -28.78 14.03 -7.37
CA TYR A 71 -27.95 12.91 -6.93
C TYR A 71 -26.59 13.33 -6.38
N LEU A 72 -26.02 12.49 -5.53
CA LEU A 72 -24.59 12.48 -5.23
C LEU A 72 -23.88 11.55 -6.20
N GLU A 73 -22.75 11.97 -6.74
CA GLU A 73 -21.94 11.14 -7.64
C GLU A 73 -20.47 11.23 -7.26
N PRO A 74 -19.68 10.14 -7.34
CA PRO A 74 -18.25 10.20 -7.04
C PRO A 74 -17.52 11.27 -7.86
N GLN A 75 -16.89 12.24 -7.19
CA GLN A 75 -16.13 13.30 -7.85
C GLN A 75 -14.64 12.97 -7.94
N VAL A 76 -14.14 12.09 -7.05
CA VAL A 76 -12.73 11.70 -7.03
C VAL A 76 -12.54 10.39 -7.79
N LYS A 77 -11.64 10.40 -8.77
CA LYS A 77 -11.25 9.17 -9.46
C LYS A 77 -10.47 8.27 -8.49
N ILE A 78 -10.78 6.97 -8.51
CA ILE A 78 -10.01 5.99 -7.75
C ILE A 78 -8.55 5.89 -8.24
N PRO A 79 -7.56 5.74 -7.34
CA PRO A 79 -6.15 5.68 -7.71
C PRO A 79 -5.75 4.49 -8.60
N GLY A 80 -6.55 3.42 -8.61
CA GLY A 80 -6.16 2.14 -9.18
C GLY A 80 -5.01 1.49 -8.41
N ALA A 81 -4.62 0.28 -8.84
CA ALA A 81 -3.54 -0.45 -8.20
C ALA A 81 -2.16 0.21 -8.47
N PRO A 82 -1.28 0.35 -7.46
CA PRO A 82 0.07 0.86 -7.66
C PRO A 82 0.87 0.02 -8.65
N ILE A 83 1.53 0.69 -9.60
CA ILE A 83 2.42 0.04 -10.56
C ILE A 83 3.85 0.15 -10.05
N PHE A 84 4.46 -0.99 -9.73
CA PHE A 84 5.81 -1.06 -9.20
C PHE A 84 6.86 -1.16 -10.30
N PRO A 85 8.09 -0.68 -10.03
CA PRO A 85 9.20 -0.75 -10.99
C PRO A 85 9.56 -2.18 -11.42
N GLU A 86 9.77 -2.37 -12.71
CA GLU A 86 10.32 -3.62 -13.28
C GLU A 86 11.85 -3.60 -13.36
N ASP A 87 12.45 -2.41 -13.40
CA ASP A 87 13.89 -2.15 -13.56
C ASP A 87 14.67 -2.20 -12.24
N VAL A 88 14.14 -2.87 -11.21
CA VAL A 88 14.77 -2.98 -9.88
C VAL A 88 15.04 -4.43 -9.51
N ASP A 89 16.07 -4.62 -8.69
CA ASP A 89 16.44 -5.94 -8.19
C ASP A 89 15.60 -6.32 -6.97
N TRP A 90 14.46 -6.97 -7.17
CA TRP A 90 13.57 -7.44 -6.10
C TRP A 90 14.24 -8.43 -5.14
N LYS A 91 15.31 -9.12 -5.55
CA LYS A 91 16.07 -10.03 -4.69
C LYS A 91 16.95 -9.29 -3.67
N SER A 92 17.11 -7.97 -3.83
CA SER A 92 17.90 -7.15 -2.92
C SER A 92 17.19 -6.80 -1.61
N ILE A 93 15.87 -7.04 -1.52
CA ILE A 93 15.08 -6.85 -0.29
C ILE A 93 14.66 -8.18 0.33
N GLU A 94 14.16 -8.12 1.57
CA GLU A 94 13.67 -9.32 2.26
C GLU A 94 12.45 -9.92 1.56
N HIS A 95 12.38 -11.26 1.48
CA HIS A 95 11.33 -11.97 0.76
C HIS A 95 9.92 -11.66 1.27
N GLU A 96 9.74 -11.52 2.59
CA GLU A 96 8.45 -11.15 3.18
C GLU A 96 8.01 -9.74 2.75
N LEU A 97 8.94 -8.78 2.74
CA LEU A 97 8.65 -7.41 2.32
C LEU A 97 8.37 -7.35 0.81
N MET A 98 9.15 -8.08 0.01
CA MET A 98 8.91 -8.26 -1.42
C MET A 98 7.53 -8.83 -1.69
N TYR A 99 7.13 -9.90 -1.00
CA TYR A 99 5.82 -10.52 -1.16
C TYR A 99 4.70 -9.54 -0.84
N LYS A 100 4.74 -8.88 0.31
CA LYS A 100 3.73 -7.88 0.71
C LYS A 100 3.59 -6.75 -0.31
N ILE A 101 4.71 -6.26 -0.87
CA ILE A 101 4.70 -5.19 -1.88
C ILE A 101 4.08 -5.71 -3.18
N LEU A 102 4.54 -6.86 -3.67
CA LEU A 102 4.10 -7.40 -4.96
C LEU A 102 2.68 -7.98 -4.93
N SER A 103 2.15 -8.36 -3.76
CA SER A 103 0.75 -8.80 -3.62
C SER A 103 -0.24 -7.64 -3.53
N LEU A 104 0.21 -6.47 -3.04
CA LEU A 104 -0.65 -5.30 -2.80
C LEU A 104 -1.52 -4.90 -4.00
N PRO A 105 -1.03 -4.89 -5.27
CA PRO A 105 -1.85 -4.53 -6.42
C PRO A 105 -3.06 -5.47 -6.60
N SER A 106 -2.84 -6.78 -6.49
CA SER A 106 -3.90 -7.79 -6.60
C SER A 106 -4.95 -7.64 -5.49
N ASP A 107 -4.51 -7.31 -4.27
CA ASP A 107 -5.41 -7.09 -3.14
C ASP A 107 -6.29 -5.86 -3.34
N ILE A 108 -5.71 -4.76 -3.86
CA ILE A 108 -6.44 -3.52 -4.19
C ILE A 108 -7.45 -3.76 -5.32
N GLU A 109 -7.06 -4.46 -6.38
CA GLU A 109 -7.99 -4.84 -7.45
C GLU A 109 -9.16 -5.69 -6.93
N GLY A 110 -8.91 -6.53 -5.93
CA GLY A 110 -9.96 -7.26 -5.21
C GLY A 110 -10.99 -6.34 -4.58
N ALA A 111 -10.55 -5.28 -3.91
CA ALA A 111 -11.43 -4.30 -3.32
C ALA A 111 -12.15 -3.43 -4.36
N ASP A 112 -11.47 -3.05 -5.45
CA ASP A 112 -12.09 -2.29 -6.54
C ASP A 112 -13.27 -3.07 -7.16
N ARG A 113 -13.17 -4.39 -7.26
CA ARG A 113 -14.29 -5.25 -7.69
C ARG A 113 -15.47 -5.20 -6.71
N ILE A 114 -15.20 -5.14 -5.40
CA ILE A 114 -16.24 -5.03 -4.36
C ILE A 114 -16.92 -3.67 -4.45
N ILE A 115 -16.16 -2.58 -4.58
CA ILE A 115 -16.69 -1.22 -4.73
C ILE A 115 -17.59 -1.13 -5.97
N LYS A 116 -17.14 -1.67 -7.11
CA LYS A 116 -17.94 -1.70 -8.34
C LYS A 116 -19.23 -2.51 -8.20
N SER A 117 -19.19 -3.58 -7.42
CA SER A 117 -20.39 -4.36 -7.10
C SER A 117 -21.36 -3.55 -6.24
N ALA A 118 -20.85 -2.77 -5.28
CA ALA A 118 -21.64 -1.88 -4.44
C ALA A 118 -22.28 -0.73 -5.23
N GLU A 119 -21.55 -0.16 -6.20
CA GLU A 119 -22.08 0.85 -7.13
C GLU A 119 -23.33 0.35 -7.87
N SER A 120 -23.32 -0.91 -8.30
CA SER A 120 -24.42 -1.50 -9.09
C SER A 120 -25.71 -1.72 -8.29
N ILE A 121 -25.63 -1.69 -6.95
CA ILE A 121 -26.76 -1.91 -6.03
C ILE A 121 -27.03 -0.70 -5.14
N ALA A 122 -26.29 0.40 -5.31
CA ALA A 122 -26.42 1.58 -4.47
C ALA A 122 -27.67 2.38 -4.86
N ASP A 123 -28.47 2.73 -3.86
CA ASP A 123 -29.75 3.40 -4.07
C ASP A 123 -29.61 4.93 -4.19
N PRO A 124 -30.28 5.57 -5.17
CA PRO A 124 -30.37 7.02 -5.24
C PRO A 124 -31.23 7.61 -4.11
N PRO A 125 -31.07 8.90 -3.78
CA PRO A 125 -30.22 9.89 -4.45
C PRO A 125 -28.79 9.97 -3.90
N ASP A 126 -28.51 9.31 -2.77
CA ASP A 126 -27.27 9.53 -2.01
C ASP A 126 -26.20 8.47 -2.24
N PHE A 127 -26.57 7.31 -2.79
CA PHE A 127 -25.66 6.20 -3.06
C PHE A 127 -24.79 5.85 -1.84
N GLU A 128 -25.39 5.85 -0.64
CA GLU A 128 -24.66 5.78 0.63
C GLU A 128 -23.75 4.55 0.71
N ASP A 129 -24.20 3.41 0.18
CA ASP A 129 -23.42 2.18 0.16
C ASP A 129 -22.17 2.27 -0.72
N LEU A 130 -22.25 2.96 -1.86
CA LEU A 130 -21.08 3.22 -2.71
C LEU A 130 -20.03 4.06 -1.97
N PHE A 131 -20.44 5.20 -1.40
CA PHE A 131 -19.51 6.06 -0.65
C PHE A 131 -18.95 5.37 0.59
N ASN A 132 -19.76 4.57 1.29
CA ASN A 132 -19.31 3.80 2.44
C ASN A 132 -18.27 2.73 2.07
N GLU A 133 -18.47 1.99 0.97
CA GLU A 133 -17.49 0.99 0.52
C GLU A 133 -16.21 1.65 0.00
N ARG A 134 -16.30 2.75 -0.75
CA ARG A 134 -15.13 3.56 -1.16
C ARG A 134 -14.32 4.00 0.06
N LYS A 135 -14.96 4.59 1.07
CA LYS A 135 -14.30 5.04 2.30
C LYS A 135 -13.68 3.86 3.06
N PHE A 136 -14.39 2.75 3.22
CA PHE A 136 -13.87 1.57 3.91
C PHE A 136 -12.60 1.02 3.25
N TRP A 137 -12.66 0.72 1.96
CA TRP A 137 -11.56 0.05 1.26
C TRP A 137 -10.36 0.98 1.06
N TYR A 138 -10.54 2.23 0.65
CA TYR A 138 -9.41 3.14 0.49
C TYR A 138 -8.82 3.62 1.81
N SER A 139 -9.61 3.71 2.89
CA SER A 139 -9.02 3.87 4.23
C SER A 139 -8.15 2.67 4.61
N GLN A 140 -8.63 1.45 4.38
CA GLN A 140 -7.88 0.23 4.70
C GLN A 140 -6.58 0.13 3.89
N TRP A 141 -6.66 0.29 2.57
CA TRP A 141 -5.50 0.16 1.69
C TRP A 141 -4.53 1.33 1.80
N GLY A 142 -5.02 2.55 2.01
CA GLY A 142 -4.16 3.69 2.33
C GLY A 142 -3.35 3.46 3.61
N VAL A 143 -3.98 2.94 4.67
CA VAL A 143 -3.25 2.58 5.91
C VAL A 143 -2.27 1.42 5.68
N ALA A 144 -2.62 0.41 4.87
CA ALA A 144 -1.73 -0.69 4.55
C ALA A 144 -0.50 -0.23 3.74
N ALA A 145 -0.70 0.59 2.71
CA ALA A 145 0.37 1.18 1.92
C ALA A 145 1.30 2.06 2.77
N TYR A 146 0.73 2.86 3.69
CA TYR A 146 1.52 3.65 4.64
C TYR A 146 2.42 2.77 5.51
N LYS A 147 1.90 1.64 6.01
CA LYS A 147 2.70 0.70 6.84
C LYS A 147 3.86 0.11 6.05
N LEU A 148 3.65 -0.26 4.79
CA LEU A 148 4.73 -0.75 3.91
C LEU A 148 5.77 0.34 3.63
N SER A 149 5.33 1.57 3.34
CA SER A 149 6.21 2.73 3.18
C SER A 149 7.04 2.99 4.45
N GLU A 150 6.42 2.88 5.62
CA GLU A 150 7.09 3.01 6.92
C GLU A 150 8.12 1.92 7.17
N GLU A 151 7.77 0.66 6.93
CA GLU A 151 8.65 -0.50 7.09
C GLU A 151 9.89 -0.38 6.19
N LEU A 152 9.70 -0.04 4.90
CA LEU A 152 10.79 0.24 3.96
C LEU A 152 11.66 1.41 4.42
N SER A 153 11.03 2.50 4.87
CA SER A 153 11.76 3.71 5.25
C SER A 153 12.67 3.48 6.46
N ILE A 154 12.16 2.78 7.47
CA ILE A 154 12.93 2.39 8.66
C ILE A 154 14.07 1.45 8.26
N LYS A 155 13.77 0.40 7.48
CA LYS A 155 14.74 -0.65 7.13
C LYS A 155 15.90 -0.13 6.28
N TYR A 156 15.64 0.81 5.38
CA TYR A 156 16.64 1.30 4.41
C TYR A 156 17.14 2.72 4.68
N GLY A 157 16.75 3.31 5.82
CA GLY A 157 17.18 4.66 6.24
C GLY A 157 16.76 5.72 5.23
N ILE A 158 15.49 5.72 4.85
CA ILE A 158 14.88 6.68 3.94
C ILE A 158 14.16 7.74 4.80
N LYS A 159 14.39 9.01 4.47
CA LYS A 159 13.66 10.11 5.11
C LYS A 159 12.21 10.08 4.63
N LYS A 160 11.25 9.90 5.54
CA LYS A 160 9.83 9.95 5.19
C LYS A 160 9.42 11.35 4.77
N LYS A 161 8.39 11.40 3.93
CA LYS A 161 7.67 12.64 3.64
C LYS A 161 7.08 13.18 4.94
N SER A 162 7.32 14.47 5.19
CA SER A 162 6.61 15.19 6.25
C SER A 162 5.35 15.76 5.65
N TYR A 163 4.23 15.50 6.31
CA TYR A 163 2.98 16.17 6.04
C TYR A 163 2.93 17.44 6.91
N ASN A 164 2.49 18.56 6.33
CA ASN A 164 2.28 19.81 7.07
C ASN A 164 0.91 19.72 7.79
N ASP A 165 0.08 20.77 7.70
CA ASP A 165 -1.24 20.82 8.35
C ASP A 165 -2.24 19.77 7.83
N TRP A 166 -1.93 19.09 6.72
CA TRP A 166 -2.74 18.03 6.14
C TRP A 166 -2.04 16.67 6.26
N ASN A 167 -2.46 15.85 7.24
CA ASN A 167 -1.95 14.49 7.45
C ASN A 167 -2.91 13.43 6.87
N PRO A 168 -2.63 12.88 5.67
CA PRO A 168 -3.51 11.90 5.03
C PRO A 168 -3.63 10.61 5.85
N VAL A 169 -2.57 10.21 6.55
CA VAL A 169 -2.52 8.96 7.32
C VAL A 169 -3.46 9.02 8.51
N GLU A 170 -3.49 10.15 9.20
CA GLU A 170 -4.40 10.37 10.32
C GLU A 170 -5.86 10.37 9.85
N LYS A 171 -6.15 11.09 8.76
CA LYS A 171 -7.48 11.09 8.13
C LYS A 171 -7.94 9.69 7.74
N LEU A 172 -7.06 8.90 7.11
CA LEU A 172 -7.35 7.51 6.73
C LEU A 172 -7.63 6.63 7.94
N LYS A 173 -6.83 6.73 9.01
CA LYS A 173 -7.05 5.96 10.25
C LYS A 173 -8.36 6.34 10.94
N MET A 174 -8.66 7.63 11.03
CA MET A 174 -9.90 8.12 11.62
C MET A 174 -11.12 7.65 10.84
N GLU A 175 -11.09 7.78 9.51
CA GLU A 175 -12.21 7.33 8.67
C GLU A 175 -12.34 5.81 8.73
N LEU A 176 -11.24 5.05 8.71
CA LEU A 176 -11.27 3.58 8.85
C LEU A 176 -12.00 3.15 10.13
N ASP A 177 -11.71 3.81 11.24
CA ASP A 177 -12.34 3.50 12.52
C ASP A 177 -13.83 3.87 12.51
N ALA A 178 -14.18 5.02 11.92
CA ALA A 178 -15.56 5.47 11.78
C ALA A 178 -16.40 4.53 10.89
N VAL A 179 -15.92 4.19 9.69
CA VAL A 179 -16.62 3.29 8.75
C VAL A 179 -16.70 1.87 9.26
N THR A 180 -15.68 1.37 9.96
CA THR A 180 -15.71 0.05 10.61
C THR A 180 -16.82 -0.02 11.66
N LYS A 181 -16.93 1.03 12.51
CA LYS A 181 -18.03 1.14 13.48
C LYS A 181 -19.40 1.20 12.80
N ARG A 182 -19.55 1.97 11.72
CA ARG A 182 -20.80 2.04 10.93
C ARG A 182 -21.16 0.66 10.36
N ARG A 183 -20.18 -0.06 9.79
CA ARG A 183 -20.35 -1.40 9.21
C ARG A 183 -20.77 -2.43 10.26
N GLN A 184 -20.10 -2.45 11.42
CA GLN A 184 -20.47 -3.34 12.53
C GLN A 184 -21.90 -3.10 13.01
N LYS A 185 -22.33 -1.83 13.14
CA LYS A 185 -23.71 -1.50 13.50
C LYS A 185 -24.72 -2.00 12.46
N ARG A 186 -24.43 -1.86 11.16
CA ARG A 186 -25.29 -2.38 10.08
C ARG A 186 -25.43 -3.91 10.15
N ILE A 187 -24.32 -4.62 10.32
CA ILE A 187 -24.32 -6.08 10.48
C ILE A 187 -25.12 -6.51 11.71
N GLN A 188 -24.94 -5.84 12.86
CA GLN A 188 -25.69 -6.13 14.08
C GLN A 188 -27.20 -5.92 13.91
N LYS A 189 -27.61 -4.82 13.26
CA LYS A 189 -29.03 -4.57 12.93
C LYS A 189 -29.58 -5.66 12.01
N HIS A 190 -28.83 -6.07 11.00
CA HIS A 190 -29.23 -7.14 10.09
C HIS A 190 -29.37 -8.48 10.81
N ILE A 191 -28.39 -8.87 11.64
CA ILE A 191 -28.47 -10.09 12.47
C ILE A 191 -29.69 -10.04 13.40
N HIS A 192 -29.96 -8.88 14.02
CA HIS A 192 -31.12 -8.71 14.88
C HIS A 192 -32.44 -8.89 14.10
N PHE A 193 -32.54 -8.26 12.93
CA PHE A 193 -33.68 -8.40 12.03
C PHE A 193 -33.92 -9.85 11.60
N VAL A 194 -32.86 -10.55 11.14
CA VAL A 194 -32.92 -11.98 10.76
C VAL A 194 -33.41 -12.85 11.93
N LYS A 195 -32.94 -12.58 13.15
CA LYS A 195 -33.41 -13.28 14.35
C LYS A 195 -34.89 -13.01 14.65
N GLN A 196 -35.38 -11.79 14.42
CA GLN A 196 -36.79 -11.43 14.65
C GLN A 196 -37.74 -12.10 13.66
N ILE A 197 -37.33 -12.26 12.41
CA ILE A 197 -38.15 -12.91 11.36
C ILE A 197 -38.10 -14.44 11.38
N GLY A 198 -37.39 -15.05 12.34
CA GLY A 198 -37.46 -16.49 12.61
C GLY A 198 -36.84 -17.40 11.54
N LEU A 199 -36.09 -16.86 10.58
CA LEU A 199 -35.31 -17.66 9.65
C LEU A 199 -34.10 -18.24 10.39
N LYS A 200 -34.27 -19.46 10.91
CA LYS A 200 -33.18 -20.32 11.37
C LYS A 200 -32.44 -20.95 10.19
#